data_AF-A0A0V1JX33-F1
#
_entry.id   AF-A0A0V1JX33-F1
#
_cell.length_a   1.000
_cell.length_b   1.000
_cell.length_c   1.000
_cell.angle_alpha   90.00
_cell.angle_beta   90.00
_cell.angle_gamma   90.00
#
_symmetry.space_group_name_H-M   'P 1'
#
loop_
_entity.id
_entity.type
_entity.pdbx_description
1 polymer ?
#
loop_
_entity_poly.entity_id
_entity_poly.type
_entity_poly.pdbx_seq_one_letter_code
_entity_poly.pdbx_strand_id
1 'polypeptide(L)'
;MKKVIYWSVNFDFIENCLRQKLILDFITDRYDKTAAEVFCFMMDVNEIDPCRSKRSNLISHSEILKKYPGGSTVKAELPHYFDMFANDSVKLISVNTTVGSRTYTIEYASIFEHLCFTAITKLLSQRIDPKAAQLFRLIHAEDVVAQSELEHKALMSHNDVARYSYILTRDSFVEEIELPGADANSSCISFLMVDRKQAAKRALDETFRAIANCIHRRNAELTMQKELLHREEKCHTVCEMIRNDEKLDAKEKERQIAETQVSYITDAEKESLKNLNISVKKLYALQELLMHSLLLFETSLQYFHIDEGNV
;
A
#
# COMPACT_ATOMS: atom_id res chain seq x y z
N MET A 1 10.03 -34.66 -32.47
CA MET A 1 9.71 -34.60 -31.03
C MET A 1 8.66 -33.51 -30.80
N LYS A 2 7.52 -33.81 -30.18
CA LYS A 2 6.55 -32.78 -29.77
C LYS A 2 7.15 -32.01 -28.60
N LYS A 3 7.29 -30.68 -28.72
CA LYS A 3 7.68 -29.82 -27.59
C LYS A 3 6.62 -29.93 -26.50
N VAL A 4 7.03 -30.33 -25.30
CA VAL A 4 6.20 -30.26 -24.10
C VAL A 4 6.20 -28.79 -23.66
N ILE A 5 5.02 -28.18 -23.58
CA ILE A 5 4.86 -26.79 -23.13
C ILE A 5 4.48 -26.82 -21.65
N TYR A 6 5.27 -26.14 -20.83
CA TYR A 6 4.96 -25.90 -19.42
C TYR A 6 4.42 -24.50 -19.25
N TRP A 7 3.34 -24.37 -18.48
CA TRP A 7 2.71 -23.10 -18.15
C TRP A 7 3.06 -22.72 -16.72
N SER A 8 3.35 -21.45 -16.48
CA SER A 8 3.60 -20.88 -15.15
C SER A 8 2.80 -19.59 -14.98
N VAL A 9 2.58 -19.19 -13.72
CA VAL A 9 1.98 -17.90 -13.39
C VAL A 9 2.96 -16.77 -13.77
N ASN A 10 2.46 -15.73 -14.42
CA ASN A 10 3.21 -14.52 -14.70
C ASN A 10 3.03 -13.53 -13.53
N PHE A 11 4.01 -13.50 -12.62
CA PHE A 11 3.97 -12.59 -11.47
C PHE A 11 4.17 -11.12 -11.86
N ASP A 12 4.95 -10.83 -12.90
CA ASP A 12 5.14 -9.46 -13.38
C ASP A 12 3.80 -8.83 -13.80
N PHE A 13 2.96 -9.60 -14.49
CA PHE A 13 1.61 -9.16 -14.85
C PHE A 13 0.76 -8.83 -13.62
N ILE A 14 0.80 -9.69 -12.59
CA ILE A 14 0.06 -9.49 -11.35
C ILE A 14 0.56 -8.23 -10.62
N GLU A 15 1.88 -8.05 -10.49
CA GLU A 15 2.47 -6.85 -9.91
C GLU A 15 2.03 -5.58 -10.64
N ASN A 16 1.98 -5.60 -11.98
CA ASN A 16 1.50 -4.45 -12.76
C ASN A 16 0.02 -4.16 -12.48
N CYS A 17 -0.84 -5.17 -12.40
CA CYS A 17 -2.25 -4.98 -12.06
C CYS A 17 -2.42 -4.40 -10.65
N LEU A 18 -1.64 -4.86 -9.68
CA LEU A 18 -1.69 -4.31 -8.32
C LEU A 18 -1.14 -2.87 -8.27
N ARG A 19 -0.08 -2.58 -9.04
CA ARG A 19 0.47 -1.22 -9.22
C ARG A 19 -0.60 -0.27 -9.78
N GLN A 20 -1.30 -0.69 -10.83
CA GLN A 20 -2.40 0.08 -11.42
C GLN A 20 -3.52 0.30 -10.42
N LYS A 21 -3.91 -0.73 -9.66
CA LYS A 21 -4.92 -0.61 -8.61
C LYS A 21 -4.57 0.48 -7.58
N LEU A 22 -3.33 0.52 -7.10
CA LEU A 22 -2.88 1.58 -6.17
C LEU A 22 -3.05 2.99 -6.75
N ILE A 23 -2.78 3.16 -8.05
CA ILE A 23 -2.97 4.45 -8.74
C ILE A 23 -4.46 4.77 -8.86
N LEU A 24 -5.30 3.80 -9.21
CA LEU A 24 -6.75 4.00 -9.35
C LEU A 24 -7.43 4.32 -8.03
N ASP A 25 -7.04 3.64 -6.95
CA ASP A 25 -7.54 3.93 -5.60
C ASP A 25 -7.15 5.37 -5.21
N PHE A 26 -5.91 5.79 -5.48
CA PHE A 26 -5.46 7.17 -5.25
C PHE A 26 -6.26 8.21 -6.06
N ILE A 27 -6.52 7.96 -7.34
CA ILE A 27 -7.29 8.89 -8.18
C ILE A 27 -8.75 8.95 -7.75
N THR A 28 -9.32 7.82 -7.34
CA THR A 28 -10.69 7.75 -6.81
C THR A 28 -10.82 8.59 -5.54
N ASP A 29 -9.85 8.49 -4.63
CA ASP A 29 -9.84 9.25 -3.38
C ASP A 29 -9.59 10.75 -3.59
N ARG A 30 -8.79 11.10 -4.61
CA ARG A 30 -8.41 12.50 -4.90
C ARG A 30 -9.47 13.26 -5.69
N TYR A 31 -10.19 12.58 -6.59
CA TYR A 31 -11.19 13.19 -7.46
C TYR A 31 -12.53 12.49 -7.32
N ASP A 32 -12.76 11.44 -8.11
CA ASP A 32 -13.94 10.60 -8.09
C ASP A 32 -13.70 9.30 -8.89
N LYS A 33 -14.72 8.44 -8.89
CA LYS A 33 -14.70 7.17 -9.62
C LYS A 33 -14.64 7.35 -11.14
N THR A 34 -15.26 8.39 -11.69
CA THR A 34 -15.28 8.64 -13.14
C THR A 34 -13.89 9.01 -13.66
N ALA A 35 -13.17 9.84 -12.91
CA ALA A 35 -11.79 10.20 -13.17
C ALA A 35 -10.88 8.96 -13.12
N ALA A 36 -11.10 8.06 -12.15
CA ALA A 36 -10.37 6.80 -12.08
C ALA A 36 -10.66 5.89 -13.29
N GLU A 37 -11.91 5.81 -13.76
CA GLU A 37 -12.26 5.07 -14.99
C GLU A 37 -11.59 5.65 -16.24
N VAL A 38 -11.54 6.99 -16.37
CA VAL A 38 -10.84 7.67 -17.46
C VAL A 38 -9.33 7.40 -17.40
N PHE A 39 -8.74 7.45 -16.20
CA PHE A 39 -7.31 7.19 -16.02
C PHE A 39 -6.97 5.71 -16.24
N CYS A 40 -7.84 4.78 -15.82
CA CYS A 40 -7.73 3.35 -16.13
C CYS A 40 -7.65 3.14 -17.63
N PHE A 41 -8.57 3.75 -18.38
CA PHE A 41 -8.56 3.66 -19.83
C PHE A 41 -7.25 4.20 -20.43
N MET A 42 -6.72 5.32 -19.91
CA MET A 42 -5.44 5.85 -20.34
C MET A 42 -4.28 4.88 -20.09
N MET A 43 -4.27 4.16 -18.96
CA MET A 43 -3.31 3.09 -18.69
C MET A 43 -3.48 1.88 -19.61
N ASP A 44 -4.72 1.51 -19.96
CA ASP A 44 -5.02 0.39 -20.85
C ASP A 44 -4.58 0.65 -22.29
N VAL A 45 -4.79 1.89 -22.81
CA VAL A 45 -4.32 2.29 -24.15
C VAL A 45 -2.80 2.19 -24.27
N ASN A 46 -2.07 2.34 -23.17
CA ASN A 46 -0.62 2.32 -23.13
C ASN A 46 0.00 0.90 -23.25
N GLU A 47 -0.81 -0.18 -23.34
CA GLU A 47 -0.44 -1.61 -23.48
C GLU A 47 0.83 -2.06 -22.71
N ILE A 48 0.65 -2.88 -21.67
CA ILE A 48 1.67 -3.51 -20.79
C ILE A 48 3.00 -2.73 -20.75
N ASP A 49 2.97 -1.60 -20.05
CA ASP A 49 4.19 -0.95 -19.59
C ASP A 49 5.00 -1.94 -18.74
N PRO A 50 6.29 -2.17 -19.01
CA PRO A 50 7.11 -3.01 -18.15
C PRO A 50 7.05 -2.47 -16.71
N CYS A 51 6.95 -3.37 -15.72
CA CYS A 51 6.56 -3.09 -14.33
C CYS A 51 7.45 -2.09 -13.54
N ARG A 52 8.39 -1.42 -14.21
CA ARG A 52 9.48 -0.65 -13.62
C ARG A 52 9.79 0.63 -14.38
N SER A 53 9.01 0.99 -15.41
CA SER A 53 9.18 2.28 -16.09
C SER A 53 8.74 3.42 -15.18
N LYS A 54 9.53 4.49 -15.11
CA LYS A 54 9.14 5.73 -14.41
C LYS A 54 7.97 6.44 -15.07
N ARG A 55 7.80 6.21 -16.36
CA ARG A 55 6.84 6.87 -17.22
C ARG A 55 6.24 5.88 -18.20
N SER A 56 5.00 6.14 -18.61
CA SER A 56 4.38 5.40 -19.71
C SER A 56 5.05 5.71 -21.06
N ASN A 57 4.67 4.97 -22.10
CA ASN A 57 4.95 5.39 -23.47
C ASN A 57 4.14 6.66 -23.81
N LEU A 58 4.45 7.27 -24.95
CA LEU A 58 3.69 8.40 -25.48
C LEU A 58 2.32 7.93 -25.96
N ILE A 59 1.27 8.49 -25.38
CA ILE A 59 -0.12 8.16 -25.71
C ILE A 59 -0.71 9.30 -26.54
N SER A 60 -1.16 9.02 -27.76
CA SER A 60 -1.74 10.05 -28.63
C SER A 60 -3.16 10.42 -28.21
N HIS A 61 -3.47 11.71 -28.10
CA HIS A 61 -4.83 12.19 -27.85
C HIS A 61 -5.86 11.63 -28.86
N SER A 62 -5.47 11.56 -30.13
CA SER A 62 -6.32 11.04 -31.21
C SER A 62 -6.65 9.55 -31.04
N GLU A 63 -5.71 8.78 -30.52
CA GLU A 63 -5.86 7.35 -30.27
C GLU A 63 -6.79 7.09 -29.08
N ILE A 64 -6.62 7.84 -27.99
CA ILE A 64 -7.47 7.77 -26.80
C ILE A 64 -8.92 8.07 -27.20
N LEU A 65 -9.17 9.18 -27.91
CA LEU A 65 -10.53 9.54 -28.35
C LEU A 65 -11.14 8.49 -29.30
N LYS A 66 -10.34 7.85 -30.14
CA LYS A 66 -10.84 6.81 -31.06
C LYS A 66 -11.22 5.53 -30.32
N LYS A 67 -10.38 5.09 -29.37
CA LYS A 67 -10.53 3.82 -28.65
C LYS A 67 -11.47 3.91 -27.44
N TYR A 68 -11.80 5.11 -26.94
CA TYR A 68 -12.59 5.28 -25.73
C TYR A 68 -13.97 4.60 -25.82
N PRO A 69 -14.28 3.63 -24.94
CA PRO A 69 -15.51 2.84 -25.00
C PRO A 69 -16.70 3.52 -24.28
N GLY A 70 -16.46 4.58 -23.51
CA GLY A 70 -17.50 5.23 -22.70
C GLY A 70 -18.50 6.06 -23.51
N GLY A 71 -19.56 6.50 -22.83
CA GLY A 71 -20.64 7.28 -23.44
C GLY A 71 -20.17 8.61 -24.04
N SER A 72 -20.95 9.14 -25.00
CA SER A 72 -20.62 10.38 -25.72
C SER A 72 -20.40 11.59 -24.81
N THR A 73 -21.06 11.63 -23.66
CA THR A 73 -20.92 12.71 -22.66
C THR A 73 -19.52 12.73 -22.05
N VAL A 74 -19.08 11.61 -21.45
CA VAL A 74 -17.74 11.53 -20.84
C VAL A 74 -16.66 11.68 -21.91
N LYS A 75 -16.90 11.17 -23.12
CA LYS A 75 -16.01 11.33 -24.27
C LYS A 75 -15.78 12.82 -24.63
N ALA A 76 -16.80 13.66 -24.51
CA ALA A 76 -16.67 15.10 -24.73
C ALA A 76 -15.90 15.81 -23.60
N GLU A 77 -15.94 15.25 -22.39
CA GLU A 77 -15.26 15.78 -21.19
C GLU A 77 -13.82 15.26 -21.02
N LEU A 78 -13.39 14.26 -21.80
CA LEU A 78 -12.02 13.73 -21.75
C LEU A 78 -10.92 14.80 -21.78
N PRO A 79 -10.96 15.83 -22.66
CA PRO A 79 -9.96 16.88 -22.65
C PRO A 79 -9.87 17.61 -21.30
N HIS A 80 -11.01 17.82 -20.63
CA HIS A 80 -11.06 18.46 -19.31
C HIS A 80 -10.41 17.58 -18.24
N TYR A 81 -10.69 16.27 -18.24
CA TYR A 81 -10.00 15.33 -17.34
C TYR A 81 -8.49 15.32 -17.57
N PHE A 82 -8.01 15.36 -18.82
CA PHE A 82 -6.57 15.42 -19.09
C PHE A 82 -5.94 16.73 -18.63
N ASP A 83 -6.61 17.87 -18.83
CA ASP A 83 -6.13 19.14 -18.30
C ASP A 83 -6.11 19.15 -16.77
N MET A 84 -7.11 18.54 -16.13
CA MET A 84 -7.16 18.37 -14.68
C MET A 84 -5.99 17.52 -14.18
N PHE A 85 -5.71 16.37 -14.80
CA PHE A 85 -4.58 15.52 -14.44
C PHE A 85 -3.22 16.18 -14.68
N ALA A 86 -3.10 16.97 -15.75
CA ALA A 86 -1.87 17.67 -16.09
C ALA A 86 -1.55 18.83 -15.13
N ASN A 87 -2.58 19.50 -14.63
CA ASN A 87 -2.46 20.62 -13.69
C ASN A 87 -2.39 20.17 -12.22
N ASP A 88 -2.46 18.87 -11.94
CA ASP A 88 -2.39 18.36 -10.59
C ASP A 88 -0.99 18.55 -9.96
N SER A 89 -0.94 18.85 -8.66
CA SER A 89 0.32 19.07 -7.94
C SER A 89 1.25 17.85 -7.91
N VAL A 90 0.72 16.64 -8.12
CA VAL A 90 1.49 15.39 -8.17
C VAL A 90 2.05 15.12 -9.57
N LYS A 91 1.73 15.96 -10.56
CA LYS A 91 2.15 15.79 -11.97
C LYS A 91 1.74 14.42 -12.51
N LEU A 92 0.44 14.07 -12.41
CA LEU A 92 -0.06 12.74 -12.79
C LEU A 92 0.27 12.39 -14.24
N ILE A 93 0.17 13.40 -15.13
CA ILE A 93 0.51 13.26 -16.54
C ILE A 93 1.33 14.46 -17.02
N SER A 94 2.27 14.18 -17.93
CA SER A 94 2.97 15.17 -18.72
C SER A 94 2.30 15.34 -20.08
N VAL A 95 2.13 16.59 -20.52
CA VAL A 95 1.51 16.93 -21.81
C VAL A 95 2.56 17.47 -22.76
N ASN A 96 2.75 16.81 -23.89
CA ASN A 96 3.59 17.29 -24.98
C ASN A 96 2.70 17.72 -26.15
N THR A 97 2.74 19.01 -26.47
CA THR A 97 2.00 19.59 -27.60
C THR A 97 2.97 19.92 -28.72
N THR A 98 2.96 19.11 -29.77
CA THR A 98 3.61 19.44 -31.05
C THR A 98 2.55 19.99 -32.00
N VAL A 99 2.97 20.77 -33.02
CA VAL A 99 2.04 21.39 -33.97
C VAL A 99 1.07 20.34 -34.53
N GLY A 100 -0.21 20.44 -34.20
CA GLY A 100 -1.28 19.53 -34.65
C GLY A 100 -1.38 18.19 -33.92
N SER A 101 -0.55 17.91 -32.90
CA SER A 101 -0.59 16.66 -32.13
C SER A 101 -0.41 16.91 -30.64
N ARG A 102 -1.33 16.36 -29.84
CA ARG A 102 -1.23 16.34 -28.38
C ARG A 102 -0.94 14.92 -27.92
N THR A 103 0.14 14.74 -27.17
CA THR A 103 0.54 13.44 -26.61
C THR A 103 0.66 13.54 -25.10
N TYR A 104 0.39 12.44 -24.42
CA TYR A 104 0.40 12.33 -22.97
C TYR A 104 1.38 11.26 -22.52
N THR A 105 1.94 11.46 -21.34
CA THR A 105 2.77 10.48 -20.64
C THR A 105 2.36 10.44 -19.18
N ILE A 106 2.12 9.25 -18.63
CA ILE A 106 1.83 9.05 -17.20
C ILE A 106 3.15 9.06 -16.44
N GLU A 107 3.23 9.84 -15.35
CA GLU A 107 4.42 9.94 -14.50
C GLU A 107 4.30 9.01 -13.28
N TYR A 108 4.54 7.71 -13.48
CA TYR A 108 4.46 6.72 -12.39
C TYR A 108 5.36 7.05 -11.21
N ALA A 109 6.59 7.52 -11.46
CA ALA A 109 7.53 7.86 -10.41
C ALA A 109 6.98 8.96 -9.47
N SER A 110 6.42 10.04 -10.03
CA SER A 110 5.86 11.14 -9.25
C SER A 110 4.61 10.72 -8.45
N ILE A 111 3.75 9.88 -9.04
CA ILE A 111 2.58 9.32 -8.35
C ILE A 111 3.01 8.48 -7.14
N PHE A 112 3.96 7.56 -7.34
CA PHE A 112 4.42 6.67 -6.27
C PHE A 112 5.23 7.40 -5.20
N GLU A 113 6.02 8.40 -5.58
CA GLU A 113 6.68 9.28 -4.62
C GLU A 113 5.65 9.96 -3.69
N HIS A 114 4.59 10.52 -4.25
CA HIS A 114 3.54 11.16 -3.47
C HIS A 114 2.77 10.16 -2.59
N LEU A 115 2.43 8.99 -3.12
CA LEU A 115 1.77 7.93 -2.36
C LEU A 115 2.63 7.44 -1.19
N CYS A 116 3.92 7.21 -1.44
CA CYS A 116 4.89 6.79 -0.43
C CYS A 116 4.99 7.84 0.68
N PHE A 117 5.17 9.10 0.32
CA PHE A 117 5.27 10.19 1.28
C PHE A 117 4.00 10.35 2.12
N THR A 118 2.83 10.23 1.49
CA THR A 118 1.53 10.29 2.18
C THR A 118 1.35 9.12 3.15
N ALA A 119 1.74 7.91 2.72
CA ALA A 119 1.68 6.71 3.56
C ALA A 119 2.62 6.81 4.78
N ILE A 120 3.85 7.29 4.59
CA ILE A 120 4.81 7.53 5.69
C ILE A 120 4.25 8.60 6.64
N THR A 121 3.73 9.69 6.12
CA THR A 121 3.12 10.75 6.94
C THR A 121 1.97 10.20 7.80
N LYS A 122 1.11 9.35 7.23
CA LYS A 122 0.02 8.69 7.96
C LYS A 122 0.55 7.74 9.02
N LEU A 123 1.58 6.96 8.71
CA LEU A 123 2.27 6.08 9.66
C LEU A 123 2.83 6.87 10.84
N LEU A 124 3.52 7.98 10.59
CA LEU A 124 4.06 8.86 11.65
C LEU A 124 2.95 9.45 12.51
N SER A 125 1.85 9.88 11.88
CA SER A 125 0.69 10.46 12.60
C SER A 125 0.00 9.45 13.50
N GLN A 126 -0.04 8.17 13.12
CA GLN A 126 -0.71 7.12 13.87
C GLN A 126 0.19 6.49 14.94
N ARG A 127 1.49 6.38 14.68
CA ARG A 127 2.45 5.69 15.57
C ARG A 127 3.12 6.62 16.58
N ILE A 128 3.41 7.86 16.18
CA ILE A 128 4.19 8.80 16.99
C ILE A 128 3.28 9.91 17.51
N ASP A 129 2.93 10.87 16.67
CA ASP A 129 2.06 12.00 16.98
C ASP A 129 1.72 12.76 15.68
N PRO A 130 0.51 13.33 15.54
CA PRO A 130 0.18 14.21 14.41
C PRO A 130 1.13 15.39 14.23
N LYS A 131 1.70 15.94 15.32
CA LYS A 131 2.71 17.02 15.28
C LYS A 131 4.02 16.56 14.66
N ALA A 132 4.44 15.32 14.92
CA ALA A 132 5.63 14.75 14.28
C ALA A 132 5.43 14.61 12.77
N ALA A 133 4.23 14.18 12.35
CA ALA A 133 3.86 14.10 10.94
C ALA A 133 3.80 15.49 10.27
N GLN A 134 3.36 16.53 11.00
CA GLN A 134 3.41 17.90 10.52
C GLN A 134 4.86 18.39 10.32
N LEU A 135 5.74 18.12 11.27
CA LEU A 135 7.16 18.47 11.18
C LEU A 135 7.83 17.77 9.99
N PHE A 136 7.58 16.47 9.82
CA PHE A 136 8.05 15.71 8.66
C PHE A 136 7.58 16.31 7.33
N ARG A 137 6.30 16.73 7.24
CA ARG A 137 5.78 17.40 6.05
C ARG A 137 6.45 18.73 5.76
N LEU A 138 6.70 19.53 6.79
CA LEU A 138 7.35 20.82 6.68
C LEU A 138 8.79 20.67 6.18
N ILE A 139 9.57 19.75 6.76
CA ILE A 139 10.97 19.52 6.36
C ILE A 139 11.03 19.08 4.90
N HIS A 140 10.14 18.16 4.47
CA HIS A 140 10.08 17.75 3.07
C HIS A 140 9.67 18.87 2.11
N ALA A 141 8.79 19.79 2.52
CA ALA A 141 8.34 20.87 1.64
C ALA A 141 9.41 21.93 1.38
N GLU A 142 10.35 22.11 2.31
CA GLU A 142 11.41 23.12 2.26
C GLU A 142 12.76 22.54 1.77
N ASP A 143 12.82 21.24 1.46
CA ASP A 143 14.00 20.43 1.15
C ASP A 143 15.07 20.36 2.27
N VAL A 144 15.54 21.51 2.75
CA VAL A 144 16.55 21.65 3.81
C VAL A 144 16.15 22.76 4.77
N VAL A 145 16.05 22.46 6.06
CA VAL A 145 15.65 23.44 7.08
C VAL A 145 16.62 23.44 8.25
N ALA A 146 17.07 24.63 8.66
CA ALA A 146 17.84 24.78 9.89
C ALA A 146 16.96 24.50 11.10
N GLN A 147 17.48 23.79 12.10
CA GLN A 147 16.71 23.41 13.29
C GLN A 147 16.14 24.63 14.05
N SER A 148 16.86 25.76 14.02
CA SER A 148 16.43 27.02 14.63
C SER A 148 15.21 27.67 13.96
N GLU A 149 14.96 27.39 12.68
CA GLU A 149 13.82 27.95 11.94
C GLU A 149 12.54 27.11 12.09
N LEU A 150 12.68 25.85 12.51
CA LEU A 150 11.56 24.91 12.59
C LEU A 150 10.50 25.34 13.60
N GLU A 151 10.89 25.96 14.71
CA GLU A 151 9.94 26.47 15.71
C GLU A 151 8.97 27.49 15.12
N HIS A 152 9.51 28.47 14.40
CA HIS A 152 8.71 29.53 13.80
C HIS A 152 7.87 29.01 12.63
N LYS A 153 8.46 28.15 11.77
CA LYS A 153 7.75 27.59 10.60
C LYS A 153 6.68 26.56 10.99
N ALA A 154 6.91 25.75 12.01
CA ALA A 154 5.96 24.72 12.44
C ALA A 154 4.88 25.25 13.39
N LEU A 155 5.06 26.46 13.96
CA LEU A 155 4.20 27.02 15.02
C LEU A 155 4.10 26.06 16.22
N MET A 156 5.24 25.48 16.59
CA MET A 156 5.36 24.50 17.66
C MET A 156 6.28 25.02 18.77
N SER A 157 6.10 24.51 19.99
CA SER A 157 7.00 24.86 21.09
C SER A 157 8.39 24.30 20.86
N HIS A 158 9.43 24.99 21.35
CA HIS A 158 10.82 24.52 21.32
C HIS A 158 10.96 23.06 21.79
N ASN A 159 10.32 22.70 22.91
CA ASN A 159 10.37 21.35 23.47
C ASN A 159 9.77 20.30 22.53
N ASP A 160 8.65 20.62 21.86
CA ASP A 160 8.03 19.71 20.89
C ASP A 160 8.92 19.53 19.67
N VAL A 161 9.47 20.62 19.12
CA VAL A 161 10.36 20.57 17.95
C VAL A 161 11.61 19.75 18.25
N ALA A 162 12.27 20.01 19.37
CA ALA A 162 13.45 19.25 19.79
C ALA A 162 13.13 17.75 19.95
N ARG A 163 12.01 17.43 20.61
CA ARG A 163 11.58 16.04 20.83
C ARG A 163 11.27 15.33 19.52
N TYR A 164 10.47 15.93 18.63
CA TYR A 164 10.06 15.28 17.39
C TYR A 164 11.18 15.21 16.37
N SER A 165 12.03 16.23 16.28
CA SER A 165 13.23 16.18 15.43
C SER A 165 14.11 15.00 15.85
N TYR A 166 14.39 14.86 17.15
CA TYR A 166 15.15 13.72 17.66
C TYR A 166 14.51 12.37 17.32
N ILE A 167 13.19 12.22 17.50
CA ILE A 167 12.51 10.96 17.18
C ILE A 167 12.58 10.66 15.67
N LEU A 168 12.38 11.65 14.81
CA LEU A 168 12.41 11.48 13.36
C LEU A 168 13.82 11.14 12.86
N THR A 169 14.86 11.77 13.41
CA THR A 169 16.26 11.46 13.10
C THR A 169 16.66 10.07 13.61
N ARG A 170 16.35 9.76 14.87
CA ARG A 170 16.65 8.45 15.48
C ARG A 170 15.97 7.30 14.74
N ASP A 171 14.71 7.50 14.33
CA ASP A 171 13.97 6.48 13.58
C ASP A 171 14.32 6.49 12.07
N SER A 172 15.27 7.30 11.61
CA SER A 172 15.76 7.38 10.22
C SER A 172 14.71 7.80 9.19
N PHE A 173 13.80 8.70 9.57
CA PHE A 173 12.87 9.37 8.63
C PHE A 173 13.41 10.73 8.16
N VAL A 174 14.31 11.33 8.94
CA VAL A 174 14.97 12.61 8.68
C VAL A 174 16.47 12.42 8.87
N GLU A 175 17.26 13.04 8.01
CA GLU A 175 18.71 13.14 8.14
C GLU A 175 19.08 14.49 8.76
N GLU A 176 20.02 14.45 9.71
CA GLU A 176 20.58 15.65 10.32
C GLU A 176 21.99 15.87 9.78
N ILE A 177 22.19 17.05 9.18
CA ILE A 177 23.45 17.49 8.61
C ILE A 177 24.01 18.59 9.52
N GLU A 178 25.11 18.26 10.20
CA GLU A 178 25.85 19.20 11.04
C GLU A 178 26.91 19.93 10.21
N LEU A 179 26.80 21.26 10.12
CA LEU A 179 27.86 22.09 9.55
C LEU A 179 28.74 22.67 10.66
N PRO A 180 30.05 22.32 10.70
CA PRO A 180 30.95 22.87 11.69
C PRO A 180 31.09 24.37 11.47
N GLY A 181 31.10 25.13 12.57
CA GLY A 181 31.39 26.55 12.51
C GLY A 181 32.84 26.81 12.07
N ALA A 182 33.13 28.04 11.65
CA ALA A 182 34.42 28.42 11.08
C ALA A 182 35.62 28.14 12.00
N ASP A 183 35.40 28.18 13.33
CA ASP A 183 36.41 27.92 14.34
C ASP A 183 35.95 26.83 15.33
N ALA A 184 36.90 26.20 16.04
CA ALA A 184 36.61 25.17 17.06
C ALA A 184 35.72 25.66 18.23
N ASN A 185 35.53 26.97 18.38
CA ASN A 185 34.67 27.60 19.39
C ASN A 185 33.32 28.06 18.84
N SER A 186 33.07 27.91 17.53
CA SER A 186 31.81 28.30 16.90
C SER A 186 30.77 27.18 17.09
N SER A 187 29.53 27.56 17.39
CA SER A 187 28.40 26.62 17.49
C SER A 187 28.13 25.95 16.14
N CYS A 188 27.96 24.62 16.14
CA CYS A 188 27.49 23.86 14.99
C CYS A 188 26.07 24.30 14.60
N ILE A 189 25.78 24.37 13.30
CA ILE A 189 24.42 24.59 12.80
C ILE A 189 23.91 23.26 12.23
N SER A 190 22.85 22.73 12.83
CA SER A 190 22.17 21.52 12.36
C SER A 190 21.08 21.86 11.33
N PHE A 191 21.14 21.18 10.19
CA PHE A 191 20.11 21.20 9.15
C PHE A 191 19.40 19.85 9.10
N LEU A 192 18.10 19.86 8.84
CA LEU A 192 17.29 18.66 8.66
C LEU A 192 16.83 18.55 7.21
N MET A 193 16.92 17.34 6.66
CA MET A 193 16.45 16.96 5.33
C MET A 193 15.69 15.63 5.40
N VAL A 194 14.68 15.44 4.55
CA VAL A 194 14.05 14.12 4.37
C VAL A 194 14.73 13.37 3.22
N ASP A 195 15.55 12.35 3.54
CA ASP A 195 15.94 11.37 2.54
C ASP A 195 14.76 10.44 2.24
N ARG A 196 14.12 10.66 1.09
CA ARG A 196 12.98 9.89 0.57
C ARG A 196 13.27 8.39 0.51
N LYS A 197 14.49 8.00 0.12
CA LYS A 197 14.90 6.59 -0.02
C LYS A 197 15.07 5.95 1.35
N GLN A 198 15.74 6.62 2.27
CA GLN A 198 15.93 6.12 3.64
C GLN A 198 14.58 6.02 4.37
N ALA A 199 13.72 7.03 4.28
CA ALA A 199 12.40 7.03 4.88
C ALA A 199 11.51 5.89 4.34
N ALA A 200 11.55 5.65 3.02
CA ALA A 200 10.84 4.54 2.40
C ALA A 200 11.38 3.17 2.82
N LYS A 201 12.71 3.00 2.91
CA LYS A 201 13.34 1.77 3.45
C LYS A 201 12.90 1.52 4.89
N ARG A 202 12.90 2.57 5.71
CA ARG A 202 12.49 2.47 7.11
C ARG A 202 11.03 2.02 7.23
N ALA A 203 10.13 2.62 6.45
CA ALA A 203 8.72 2.26 6.43
C ALA A 203 8.48 0.82 5.91
N LEU A 204 9.28 0.40 4.92
CA LEU A 204 9.29 -0.97 4.42
C LEU A 204 9.71 -1.97 5.52
N ASP A 205 10.77 -1.68 6.27
CA ASP A 205 11.22 -2.51 7.39
C ASP A 205 10.17 -2.62 8.50
N GLU A 206 9.45 -1.54 8.81
CA GLU A 206 8.32 -1.59 9.75
C GLU A 206 7.20 -2.49 9.23
N THR A 207 6.90 -2.40 7.92
CA THR A 207 5.87 -3.19 7.27
C THR A 207 6.22 -4.68 7.30
N PHE A 208 7.46 -5.06 6.98
CA PHE A 208 7.93 -6.44 7.09
C PHE A 208 7.80 -6.97 8.51
N ARG A 209 8.22 -6.19 9.51
CA ARG A 209 8.12 -6.59 10.92
C ARG A 209 6.66 -6.77 11.34
N ALA A 210 5.76 -5.88 10.89
CA ALA A 210 4.33 -5.99 11.16
C ALA A 210 3.73 -7.27 10.54
N ILE A 211 4.06 -7.58 9.29
CA ILE A 211 3.62 -8.82 8.61
C ILE A 211 4.13 -10.04 9.36
N ALA A 212 5.42 -10.08 9.72
CA ALA A 212 6.00 -11.19 10.48
C ALA A 212 5.28 -11.37 11.82
N ASN A 213 5.02 -10.29 12.55
CA ASN A 213 4.28 -10.34 13.81
C ASN A 213 2.85 -10.88 13.64
N CYS A 214 2.13 -10.49 12.59
CA CYS A 214 0.80 -11.04 12.27
C CYS A 214 0.86 -12.54 12.03
N ILE A 215 1.83 -13.01 11.23
CA ILE A 215 2.03 -14.44 10.93
C ILE A 215 2.38 -15.21 12.19
N HIS A 216 3.34 -14.73 12.98
CA HIS A 216 3.74 -15.36 14.24
C HIS A 216 2.58 -15.44 15.23
N ARG A 217 1.81 -14.37 15.39
CA ARG A 217 0.66 -14.35 16.29
C ARG A 217 -0.41 -15.34 15.84
N ARG A 218 -0.74 -15.36 14.54
CA ARG A 218 -1.71 -16.31 13.97
C ARG A 218 -1.29 -17.76 14.20
N ASN A 219 -0.03 -18.07 13.89
CA ASN A 219 0.49 -19.42 14.05
C ASN A 219 0.53 -19.85 15.53
N ALA A 220 0.84 -18.93 16.44
CA ALA A 220 0.77 -19.19 17.88
C ALA A 220 -0.66 -19.50 18.33
N GLU A 221 -1.65 -18.72 17.91
CA GLU A 221 -3.06 -18.96 18.24
C GLU A 221 -3.57 -20.31 17.72
N LEU A 222 -3.24 -20.65 16.46
CA LEU A 222 -3.58 -21.96 15.87
C LEU A 222 -2.88 -23.12 16.59
N THR A 223 -1.62 -22.93 17.00
CA THR A 223 -0.85 -23.96 17.70
C THR A 223 -1.39 -24.19 19.11
N MET A 224 -1.75 -23.13 19.83
CA MET A 224 -2.34 -23.22 21.17
C MET A 224 -3.66 -24.00 21.19
N GLN A 225 -4.45 -23.93 20.11
CA GLN A 225 -5.75 -24.60 20.02
C GLN A 225 -5.74 -25.83 19.10
N LYS A 226 -4.56 -26.37 18.76
CA LYS A 226 -4.41 -27.45 17.78
C LYS A 226 -5.23 -28.70 18.12
N GLU A 227 -5.26 -29.10 19.39
CA GLU A 227 -6.01 -30.29 19.83
C GLU A 227 -7.53 -30.09 19.71
N LEU A 228 -8.01 -28.89 20.03
CA LEU A 228 -9.41 -28.53 19.90
C LEU A 228 -9.84 -28.49 18.43
N LEU A 229 -9.02 -27.91 17.55
CA LEU A 229 -9.24 -27.91 16.10
C LEU A 229 -9.29 -29.34 15.54
N HIS A 230 -8.38 -30.22 15.96
CA HIS A 230 -8.38 -31.62 15.52
C HIS A 230 -9.62 -32.39 15.97
N ARG A 231 -10.13 -32.10 17.18
CA ARG A 231 -11.37 -32.68 17.69
C ARG A 231 -12.60 -32.13 16.96
N GLU A 232 -12.61 -30.86 16.61
CA GLU A 232 -13.64 -30.25 15.77
C GLU A 232 -13.67 -30.90 14.37
N GLU A 233 -12.51 -31.09 13.75
CA GLU A 233 -12.38 -31.76 12.45
C GLU A 233 -12.90 -33.21 12.50
N LYS A 234 -12.56 -33.96 13.55
CA LYS A 234 -13.12 -35.30 13.78
C LYS A 234 -14.63 -35.28 13.94
N CYS A 235 -15.16 -34.37 14.75
CA CYS A 235 -16.60 -34.21 14.93
C CYS A 235 -17.29 -33.94 13.60
N HIS A 236 -16.74 -33.03 12.78
CA HIS A 236 -17.27 -32.71 11.47
C HIS A 236 -17.26 -33.93 10.54
N THR A 237 -16.16 -34.68 10.51
CA THR A 237 -16.02 -35.90 9.70
C THR A 237 -17.08 -36.95 10.06
N VAL A 238 -17.31 -37.20 11.35
CA VAL A 238 -18.33 -38.16 11.80
C VAL A 238 -19.73 -37.65 11.47
N CYS A 239 -19.99 -36.35 11.64
CA CYS A 239 -21.29 -35.76 11.26
C CYS A 239 -21.55 -35.90 9.76
N GLU A 240 -20.54 -35.71 8.91
CA GLU A 240 -20.66 -35.93 7.46
C GLU A 240 -20.90 -37.39 7.10
N MET A 241 -20.28 -38.35 7.80
CA MET A 241 -20.57 -39.78 7.62
C MET A 241 -22.03 -40.09 7.95
N ILE A 242 -22.57 -39.56 9.04
CA ILE A 242 -23.98 -39.73 9.43
C ILE A 242 -24.92 -39.09 8.41
N ARG A 243 -24.58 -37.89 7.89
CA ARG A 243 -25.39 -37.22 6.84
C ARG A 243 -25.48 -38.04 5.57
N ASN A 244 -24.37 -38.66 5.16
CA ASN A 244 -24.26 -39.43 3.93
C ASN A 244 -24.73 -40.89 4.07
N ASP A 245 -25.09 -41.36 5.27
CA ASP A 245 -25.63 -42.70 5.45
C ASP A 245 -27.05 -42.79 4.85
N GLU A 246 -27.20 -43.55 3.77
CA GLU A 246 -28.49 -43.72 3.06
C GLU A 246 -29.52 -44.53 3.87
N LYS A 247 -29.09 -45.23 4.93
CA LYS A 247 -29.97 -46.11 5.73
C LYS A 247 -30.70 -45.39 6.85
N LEU A 248 -30.27 -44.17 7.20
CA LEU A 248 -30.85 -43.38 8.29
C LEU A 248 -31.94 -42.45 7.76
N ASP A 249 -33.06 -42.40 8.47
CA ASP A 249 -34.14 -41.46 8.18
C ASP A 249 -33.74 -40.02 8.60
N ALA A 250 -34.34 -39.00 8.00
CA ALA A 250 -33.89 -37.60 8.15
C ALA A 250 -33.87 -37.12 9.61
N LYS A 251 -34.88 -37.51 10.40
CA LYS A 251 -34.95 -37.18 11.84
C LYS A 251 -33.90 -37.89 12.69
N GLU A 252 -33.54 -39.12 12.31
CA GLU A 252 -32.55 -39.91 13.04
C GLU A 252 -31.14 -39.36 12.78
N LYS A 253 -30.88 -38.89 11.55
CA LYS A 253 -29.64 -38.17 11.21
C LYS A 253 -29.47 -36.92 12.07
N GLU A 254 -30.49 -36.07 12.15
CA GLU A 254 -30.41 -34.84 12.95
C GLU A 254 -30.14 -35.12 14.44
N ARG A 255 -30.79 -36.14 14.99
CA ARG A 255 -30.58 -36.54 16.38
C ARG A 255 -29.16 -37.04 16.64
N GLN A 256 -28.67 -37.96 15.81
CA GLN A 256 -27.32 -38.52 15.97
C GLN A 256 -26.23 -37.46 15.77
N ILE A 257 -26.44 -36.49 14.89
CA ILE A 257 -25.54 -35.35 14.71
C ILE A 257 -25.51 -34.47 15.96
N ALA A 258 -26.67 -34.15 16.53
CA ALA A 258 -26.75 -33.34 17.75
C ALA A 258 -26.06 -34.02 18.95
N GLU A 259 -26.28 -35.33 19.12
CA GLU A 259 -25.61 -36.14 20.15
C GLU A 259 -24.09 -36.18 19.94
N THR A 260 -23.64 -36.37 18.68
CA THR A 260 -22.22 -36.36 18.32
C THR A 260 -21.57 -35.01 18.63
N GLN A 261 -22.23 -33.90 18.28
CA GLN A 261 -21.69 -32.56 18.51
C GLN A 261 -21.49 -32.24 20.00
N VAL A 262 -22.46 -32.60 20.84
CA VAL A 262 -22.37 -32.40 22.30
C VAL A 262 -21.32 -33.32 22.92
N SER A 263 -21.19 -34.55 22.42
CA SER A 263 -20.17 -35.49 22.90
C SER A 263 -18.75 -35.05 22.56
N TYR A 264 -18.54 -34.42 21.40
CA TYR A 264 -17.21 -34.07 20.94
C TYR A 264 -16.77 -32.68 21.36
N ILE A 265 -17.65 -31.69 21.53
CA ILE A 265 -17.28 -30.29 21.81
C ILE A 265 -18.26 -29.67 22.80
N THR A 266 -17.72 -29.13 23.90
CA THR A 266 -18.51 -28.40 24.91
C THR A 266 -18.88 -27.00 24.41
N ASP A 267 -19.91 -26.38 24.98
CA ASP A 267 -20.34 -25.05 24.54
C ASP A 267 -19.29 -23.95 24.80
N ALA A 268 -18.52 -24.07 25.88
CA ALA A 268 -17.38 -23.17 26.15
C ALA A 268 -16.27 -23.29 25.10
N GLU A 269 -16.02 -24.52 24.61
CA GLU A 269 -15.04 -24.76 23.55
C GLU A 269 -15.53 -24.27 22.18
N LYS A 270 -16.84 -24.36 21.90
CA LYS A 270 -17.43 -23.75 20.70
C LYS A 270 -17.24 -22.23 20.71
N GLU A 271 -17.44 -21.59 21.86
CA GLU A 271 -17.18 -20.15 22.01
C GLU A 271 -15.70 -19.82 21.80
N SER A 272 -14.80 -20.61 22.36
CA SER A 272 -13.35 -20.49 22.16
C SER A 272 -12.95 -20.60 20.68
N LEU A 273 -13.49 -21.59 19.96
CA LEU A 273 -13.27 -21.78 18.51
C LEU A 273 -13.82 -20.61 17.69
N LYS A 274 -14.99 -20.08 18.05
CA LYS A 274 -15.56 -18.88 17.42
C LYS A 274 -14.64 -17.67 17.59
N ASN A 275 -14.13 -17.46 18.80
CA ASN A 275 -13.19 -16.37 19.09
C ASN A 275 -11.87 -16.53 18.35
N LEU A 276 -11.33 -17.75 18.28
CA LEU A 276 -10.14 -18.06 17.47
C LEU A 276 -10.39 -17.73 16.00
N ASN A 277 -11.50 -18.19 15.42
CA ASN A 277 -11.83 -17.95 14.02
C ASN A 277 -11.90 -16.44 13.71
N ILE A 278 -12.55 -15.66 14.58
CA ILE A 278 -12.60 -14.20 14.46
C ILE A 278 -11.19 -13.60 14.51
N SER A 279 -10.36 -14.03 15.47
CA SER A 279 -8.99 -13.54 15.63
C SER A 279 -8.12 -13.85 14.40
N VAL A 280 -8.13 -15.11 13.94
CA VAL A 280 -7.39 -15.56 12.76
C VAL A 280 -7.83 -14.82 11.50
N LYS A 281 -9.13 -14.63 11.29
CA LYS A 281 -9.66 -13.83 10.17
C LYS A 281 -9.18 -12.39 10.21
N LYS A 282 -9.19 -11.76 11.39
CA LYS A 282 -8.65 -10.40 11.56
C LYS A 282 -7.16 -10.35 11.22
N LEU A 283 -6.36 -11.32 11.66
CA LEU A 283 -4.93 -11.38 11.35
C LEU A 283 -4.65 -11.58 9.86
N TYR A 284 -5.46 -12.38 9.16
CA TYR A 284 -5.37 -12.50 7.70
C TYR A 284 -5.72 -11.19 6.98
N ALA A 285 -6.82 -10.53 7.36
CA ALA A 285 -7.22 -9.26 6.77
C ALA A 285 -6.17 -8.15 7.02
N LEU A 286 -5.58 -8.12 8.22
CA LEU A 286 -4.47 -7.21 8.53
C LEU A 286 -3.23 -7.51 7.68
N GLN A 287 -2.90 -8.79 7.48
CA GLN A 287 -1.79 -9.17 6.59
C GLN A 287 -2.05 -8.68 5.16
N GLU A 288 -3.26 -8.87 4.62
CA GLU A 288 -3.63 -8.40 3.28
C GLU A 288 -3.49 -6.88 3.14
N LEU A 289 -3.96 -6.11 4.14
CA LEU A 289 -3.79 -4.67 4.15
C LEU A 289 -2.30 -4.25 4.18
N LEU A 290 -1.47 -4.95 4.95
CA LEU A 290 -0.03 -4.69 5.02
C LEU A 290 0.68 -5.03 3.71
N MET A 291 0.20 -6.01 2.94
CA MET A 291 0.75 -6.32 1.60
C MET A 291 0.56 -5.17 0.61
N HIS A 292 -0.51 -4.37 0.74
CA HIS A 292 -0.67 -3.17 -0.11
C HIS A 292 0.40 -2.11 0.21
N SER A 293 0.68 -1.88 1.51
CA SER A 293 1.75 -0.98 1.94
C SER A 293 3.13 -1.50 1.52
N LEU A 294 3.33 -2.82 1.58
CA LEU A 294 4.56 -3.47 1.11
C LEU A 294 4.81 -3.16 -0.36
N LEU A 295 3.82 -3.44 -1.22
CA LEU A 295 3.91 -3.17 -2.65
C LEU A 295 4.17 -1.69 -2.92
N LEU A 296 3.49 -0.79 -2.21
CA LEU A 296 3.69 0.65 -2.35
C LEU A 296 5.15 1.05 -2.06
N PHE A 297 5.71 0.64 -0.93
CA PHE A 297 7.07 1.03 -0.55
C PHE A 297 8.13 0.36 -1.44
N GLU A 298 7.96 -0.91 -1.80
CA GLU A 298 8.86 -1.60 -2.72
C GLU A 298 8.86 -0.95 -4.11
N THR A 299 7.69 -0.64 -4.65
CA THR A 299 7.55 0.03 -5.96
C THR A 299 8.16 1.43 -5.93
N SER A 300 7.95 2.18 -4.84
CA SER A 300 8.52 3.52 -4.68
C SER A 300 10.04 3.50 -4.60
N LEU A 301 10.61 2.55 -3.84
CA LEU A 301 12.06 2.35 -3.78
C LEU A 301 12.66 2.01 -5.14
N GLN A 302 11.98 1.21 -5.95
CA GLN A 302 12.43 0.92 -7.31
C GLN A 302 12.56 2.20 -8.15
N TYR A 303 11.59 3.12 -8.06
CA TYR A 303 11.68 4.39 -8.79
C TYR A 303 12.79 5.30 -8.28
N PHE A 304 13.01 5.36 -6.96
CA PHE A 304 14.11 6.13 -6.37
C PHE A 304 15.49 5.62 -6.79
N HIS A 305 15.67 4.29 -6.97
CA HIS A 305 16.96 3.74 -7.43
C HIS A 305 17.28 4.10 -8.88
N ILE A 306 16.25 4.19 -9.74
CA ILE A 306 16.45 4.54 -11.15
C ILE A 306 16.88 6.02 -11.29
N ASP A 307 16.63 6.90 -10.31
CA ASP A 307 17.12 8.29 -10.35
C ASP A 307 18.65 8.40 -10.17
N GLU A 308 19.27 7.48 -9.43
CA GLU A 308 20.73 7.47 -9.21
C GLU A 308 21.52 6.98 -10.43
N GLY A 309 20.91 6.21 -11.34
CA GLY A 309 21.57 5.63 -12.51
C GLY A 309 21.67 6.55 -13.74
N ASN A 310 21.06 7.74 -13.68
CA ASN A 310 21.04 8.72 -14.77
C ASN A 310 21.80 10.03 -14.43
N VAL A 311 22.66 10.00 -13.41
CA VAL A 311 23.61 11.08 -13.08
C VAL A 311 25.02 10.66 -13.49
#